data_AF-A0A1X7H090-F1
#
_entry.id   AF-A0A1X7H090-F1
#
_cell.length_a   1.000
_cell.length_b   1.000
_cell.length_c   1.000
_cell.angle_alpha   90.00
_cell.angle_beta   90.00
_cell.angle_gamma   90.00
#
_symmetry.space_group_name_H-M   'P 1'
#
loop_
_entity.id
_entity.type
_entity.pdbx_description
1 polymer ?
#
loop_
_entity_poly.entity_id
_entity_poly.type
_entity_poly.pdbx_seq_one_letter_code
_entity_poly.pdbx_strand_id
1 'polypeptide(L)'
;MLTLNNKNKVLFISLAVLIFVIHQMMFLSYLNIGSFHFDYQSALSRLIFGKIWFLKNGLTVPWFGPHICCGLPFFSNPQSEFYSPIQFLFLFLSPLTTFKVVFFGYSLLGFLGFFLVSKNIFKLTYNASLIGSTIFLFNHCFTFHYLSGHIAWGLYYLVPFFFYVSALSVERLDKLGSIFLITCSSLIFAIIMHSGGTRILIEILFIVFFLTLLHLINNKNLKIILYISISVLIGLLISSSKIYAAWSFVEGIQRDASTAYFTSIRHFISVFFDFFFFSPREFIEDDVVKMDVEITIEELSFNLSILPLIILIIYLRNFPKITNDNLKLLFSFILLICISILILSNFSNTFIGSVVNQIPFINTDWLSFRKLTPFIVLFSILSAMMFDKISFRNSNLITILFISIVIIQNFSFDRNKLYKIFKHTHLDPLINNNISKDNIDNFKIEEVITLLDENSNYMGPNTHESFLRNQSSQFCYFPILGYDLEILKPIVQKIKFNLNQNIKLDANDNQRKSLYSKRTINIYKGDPLIEINGELNFINPSCYLNPKENDCDDNFLFKTDKKDDLKKFLNYKPFKFKHLKLQIFFNFLSVIVLFLTVTYFFYYLIFELKKNPSKKN
;
A
#
# COMPACT_ATOMS: atom_id res chain seq x y z
N MET A 1 -33.54 5.75 1.21
CA MET A 1 -33.14 7.18 1.28
C MET A 1 -34.41 7.96 1.66
N LEU A 2 -34.36 8.88 2.66
CA LEU A 2 -35.44 9.78 3.16
C LEU A 2 -36.29 9.34 4.38
N THR A 3 -35.81 9.67 5.58
CA THR A 3 -36.62 10.15 6.74
C THR A 3 -35.78 11.11 7.61
N LEU A 4 -35.32 12.20 7.01
CA LEU A 4 -34.77 13.35 7.72
C LEU A 4 -35.49 14.59 7.20
N ASN A 5 -35.89 15.48 8.11
CA ASN A 5 -36.37 16.81 7.72
C ASN A 5 -35.30 17.50 6.87
N ASN A 6 -35.70 18.27 5.85
CA ASN A 6 -34.80 18.77 4.81
C ASN A 6 -33.62 19.57 5.40
N LYS A 7 -33.87 20.33 6.47
CA LYS A 7 -32.86 21.08 7.24
C LYS A 7 -31.76 20.19 7.84
N ASN A 8 -32.13 19.06 8.45
CA ASN A 8 -31.15 18.18 9.09
C ASN A 8 -30.25 17.49 8.04
N LYS A 9 -30.78 17.18 6.87
CA LYS A 9 -29.96 16.64 5.77
C LYS A 9 -28.91 17.62 5.29
N VAL A 10 -29.32 18.87 5.07
CA VAL A 10 -28.41 19.94 4.64
C VAL A 10 -27.31 20.13 5.67
N LEU A 11 -27.65 20.12 6.97
CA LEU A 11 -26.67 20.19 8.05
C LEU A 11 -25.65 19.03 7.97
N PHE A 12 -26.10 17.78 7.87
CA PHE A 12 -25.20 16.62 7.82
C PHE A 12 -24.31 16.62 6.60
N ILE A 13 -24.85 16.97 5.43
CA ILE A 13 -24.06 17.07 4.19
C ILE A 13 -23.02 18.18 4.34
N SER A 14 -23.41 19.35 4.85
CA SER A 14 -22.50 20.48 5.06
C SER A 14 -21.39 20.12 6.05
N LEU A 15 -21.73 19.42 7.13
CA LEU A 15 -20.76 18.95 8.12
C LEU A 15 -19.81 17.89 7.54
N ALA A 16 -20.32 16.93 6.78
CA ALA A 16 -19.51 15.92 6.10
C ALA A 16 -18.53 16.54 5.09
N VAL A 17 -18.99 17.52 4.31
CA VAL A 17 -18.14 18.30 3.39
C VAL A 17 -17.09 19.07 4.18
N LEU A 18 -17.46 19.75 5.26
CA LEU A 18 -16.53 20.51 6.10
C LEU A 18 -15.43 19.62 6.69
N ILE A 19 -15.79 18.47 7.25
CA ILE A 19 -14.83 17.49 7.80
C ILE A 19 -13.84 17.07 6.74
N PHE A 20 -14.34 16.73 5.55
CA PHE A 20 -13.50 16.29 4.46
C PHE A 20 -12.59 17.41 3.93
N VAL A 21 -13.10 18.65 3.80
CA VAL A 21 -12.29 19.82 3.42
C VAL A 21 -11.19 20.09 4.43
N ILE A 22 -11.49 20.05 5.73
CA ILE A 22 -10.49 20.22 6.81
C ILE A 22 -9.40 19.15 6.69
N HIS A 23 -9.79 17.88 6.50
CA HIS A 23 -8.84 16.78 6.28
C HIS A 23 -7.92 17.07 5.08
N GLN A 24 -8.48 17.44 3.93
CA GLN A 24 -7.68 17.72 2.73
C GLN A 24 -6.75 18.92 2.93
N MET A 25 -7.24 20.02 3.50
CA MET A 25 -6.43 21.21 3.78
C MET A 25 -5.26 20.88 4.72
N MET A 26 -5.51 20.04 5.72
CA MET A 26 -4.49 19.65 6.69
C MET A 26 -3.43 18.75 6.06
N PHE A 27 -3.84 17.67 5.40
CA PHE A 27 -2.91 16.62 4.97
C PHE A 27 -2.28 16.86 3.60
N LEU A 28 -2.98 17.47 2.64
CA LEU A 28 -2.36 17.83 1.36
C LEU A 28 -1.31 18.93 1.51
N SER A 29 -1.34 19.69 2.61
CA SER A 29 -0.31 20.69 2.90
C SER A 29 1.09 20.08 3.01
N TYR A 30 1.23 18.83 3.46
CA TYR A 30 2.51 18.13 3.53
C TYR A 30 3.14 17.91 2.15
N LEU A 31 2.34 17.75 1.10
CA LEU A 31 2.84 17.61 -0.28
C LEU A 31 3.16 18.96 -0.95
N ASN A 32 2.81 20.10 -0.33
CA ASN A 32 3.04 21.43 -0.89
C ASN A 32 4.39 22.04 -0.49
N ILE A 33 5.12 21.42 0.44
CA ILE A 33 6.31 22.02 1.07
C ILE A 33 7.55 21.92 0.17
N GLY A 34 7.47 21.12 -0.90
CA GLY A 34 8.60 20.87 -1.81
C GLY A 34 9.66 19.94 -1.22
N SER A 35 9.45 19.44 0.00
CA SER A 35 10.30 18.49 0.68
C SER A 35 9.53 17.18 0.89
N PHE A 36 10.19 16.06 0.63
CA PHE A 36 9.54 14.76 0.55
C PHE A 36 10.29 13.73 1.39
N HIS A 37 9.61 12.66 1.75
CA HIS A 37 10.31 11.53 2.35
C HIS A 37 11.07 10.74 1.27
N PHE A 38 12.16 10.07 1.63
CA PHE A 38 13.02 9.39 0.66
C PHE A 38 12.28 8.25 -0.07
N ASP A 39 11.28 7.62 0.56
CA ASP A 39 10.52 6.51 -0.03
C ASP A 39 9.74 6.89 -1.29
N TYR A 40 9.41 8.17 -1.48
CA TYR A 40 8.80 8.64 -2.73
C TYR A 40 9.67 8.35 -3.95
N GLN A 41 10.98 8.29 -3.79
CA GLN A 41 11.89 7.97 -4.88
C GLN A 41 11.58 6.59 -5.50
N SER A 42 11.27 5.60 -4.63
CA SER A 42 10.95 4.24 -5.04
C SER A 42 9.62 4.20 -5.81
N ALA A 43 8.59 4.88 -5.30
CA ALA A 43 7.28 4.97 -5.95
C ALA A 43 7.36 5.74 -7.28
N LEU A 44 8.03 6.89 -7.30
CA LEU A 44 8.22 7.72 -8.50
C LEU A 44 8.98 6.95 -9.58
N SER A 45 10.09 6.29 -9.24
CA SER A 45 10.86 5.49 -10.19
C SER A 45 9.99 4.44 -10.87
N ARG A 46 9.15 3.72 -10.09
CA ARG A 46 8.26 2.70 -10.64
C ARG A 46 7.18 3.30 -11.55
N LEU A 47 6.56 4.40 -11.15
CA LEU A 47 5.53 5.07 -11.94
C LEU A 47 6.08 5.67 -13.24
N ILE A 48 7.29 6.23 -13.19
CA ILE A 48 8.01 6.76 -14.34
C ILE A 48 8.36 5.62 -15.30
N PHE A 49 8.92 4.52 -14.80
CA PHE A 49 9.16 3.35 -15.61
C PHE A 49 7.87 2.82 -16.24
N GLY A 50 6.78 2.75 -15.49
CA GLY A 50 5.48 2.35 -16.01
C GLY A 50 5.02 3.27 -17.15
N LYS A 51 5.26 4.58 -17.05
CA LYS A 51 4.99 5.52 -18.13
C LYS A 51 5.88 5.27 -19.37
N ILE A 52 7.18 5.08 -19.17
CA ILE A 52 8.12 4.73 -20.27
C ILE A 52 7.66 3.45 -20.97
N TRP A 53 7.39 2.41 -20.19
CA TRP A 53 6.96 1.12 -20.70
C TRP A 53 5.64 1.21 -21.46
N PHE A 54 4.65 1.93 -20.93
CA PHE A 54 3.35 2.12 -21.58
C PHE A 54 3.50 2.83 -22.93
N LEU A 55 4.32 3.88 -23.01
CA LEU A 55 4.53 4.62 -24.25
C LEU A 55 5.24 3.78 -25.32
N LYS A 56 6.14 2.87 -24.92
CA LYS A 56 6.86 1.98 -25.86
C LYS A 56 6.11 0.71 -26.22
N ASN A 57 5.38 0.12 -25.29
CA ASN A 57 4.86 -1.25 -25.40
C ASN A 57 3.38 -1.40 -25.03
N GLY A 58 2.68 -0.31 -24.71
CA GLY A 58 1.27 -0.32 -24.33
C GLY A 58 1.02 -1.14 -23.05
N LEU A 59 0.00 -1.99 -23.10
CA LEU A 59 -0.46 -2.82 -21.96
C LEU A 59 0.23 -4.19 -21.89
N THR A 60 1.35 -4.39 -22.58
CA THR A 60 2.13 -5.63 -22.42
C THR A 60 2.73 -5.68 -21.02
N VAL A 61 2.89 -6.89 -20.46
CA VAL A 61 3.34 -7.07 -19.08
C VAL A 61 4.81 -6.63 -18.91
N PRO A 62 5.10 -5.62 -18.05
CA PRO A 62 6.46 -5.20 -17.76
C PRO A 62 7.11 -6.13 -16.74
N TRP A 63 7.55 -7.31 -17.16
CA TRP A 63 8.14 -8.29 -16.25
C TRP A 63 9.36 -7.76 -15.50
N PHE A 64 10.18 -6.94 -16.17
CA PHE A 64 11.48 -6.50 -15.65
C PHE A 64 11.74 -5.02 -15.96
N GLY A 65 12.51 -4.35 -15.09
CA GLY A 65 12.95 -2.97 -15.28
C GLY A 65 14.47 -2.90 -15.42
N PRO A 66 15.02 -2.40 -16.55
CA PRO A 66 16.47 -2.32 -16.76
C PRO A 66 17.11 -1.21 -15.91
N HIS A 67 16.32 -0.25 -15.43
CA HIS A 67 16.79 0.88 -14.62
C HIS A 67 17.03 0.55 -13.15
N ILE A 68 16.50 -0.57 -12.65
CA ILE A 68 16.55 -0.93 -11.23
C ILE A 68 17.73 -1.87 -11.03
N CYS A 69 18.80 -1.41 -10.38
CA CYS A 69 19.92 -2.25 -9.91
C CYS A 69 20.55 -3.11 -11.02
N CYS A 70 20.72 -2.56 -12.23
CA CYS A 70 21.22 -3.27 -13.42
C CYS A 70 20.34 -4.42 -13.89
N GLY A 71 19.05 -4.40 -13.54
CA GLY A 71 18.01 -5.32 -14.02
C GLY A 71 17.34 -6.07 -12.88
N LEU A 72 16.10 -5.73 -12.54
CA LEU A 72 15.30 -6.43 -11.53
C LEU A 72 13.85 -6.70 -11.97
N PRO A 73 13.16 -7.66 -11.32
CA PRO A 73 11.72 -7.87 -11.49
C PRO A 73 10.91 -6.61 -11.17
N PHE A 74 9.98 -6.29 -12.07
CA PHE A 74 9.09 -5.15 -11.94
C PHE A 74 7.64 -5.59 -11.72
N PHE A 75 7.04 -6.37 -12.64
CA PHE A 75 5.66 -6.86 -12.46
C PHE A 75 5.52 -7.75 -11.21
N SER A 76 6.55 -8.55 -10.93
CA SER A 76 6.65 -9.39 -9.74
C SER A 76 6.95 -8.61 -8.47
N ASN A 77 7.23 -7.31 -8.52
CA ASN A 77 7.36 -6.54 -7.29
C ASN A 77 5.96 -6.42 -6.63
N PRO A 78 5.77 -6.87 -5.37
CA PRO A 78 4.48 -6.80 -4.68
C PRO A 78 3.88 -5.38 -4.62
N GLN A 79 4.73 -4.36 -4.66
CA GLN A 79 4.36 -2.94 -4.61
C GLN A 79 4.18 -2.31 -6.00
N SER A 80 4.44 -3.02 -7.10
CA SER A 80 4.30 -2.45 -8.46
C SER A 80 2.88 -1.99 -8.76
N GLU A 81 2.76 -0.79 -9.31
CA GLU A 81 1.49 -0.09 -9.53
C GLU A 81 1.04 -0.09 -11.00
N PHE A 82 1.69 -0.83 -11.90
CA PHE A 82 1.51 -0.65 -13.35
C PHE A 82 0.05 -0.75 -13.85
N TYR A 83 -0.71 -1.72 -13.38
CA TYR A 83 -2.12 -1.91 -13.77
C TYR A 83 -3.09 -1.27 -12.76
N SER A 84 -2.79 -0.04 -12.34
CA SER A 84 -3.56 0.66 -11.30
C SER A 84 -4.13 2.01 -11.76
N PRO A 85 -5.14 2.55 -11.04
CA PRO A 85 -5.61 3.90 -11.25
C PRO A 85 -4.53 4.97 -11.07
N ILE A 86 -3.58 4.79 -10.13
CA ILE A 86 -2.50 5.76 -9.93
C ILE A 86 -1.56 5.79 -11.13
N GLN A 87 -1.16 4.63 -11.68
CA GLN A 87 -0.35 4.59 -12.91
C GLN A 87 -1.11 5.22 -14.08
N PHE A 88 -2.41 4.92 -14.23
CA PHE A 88 -3.23 5.50 -15.29
C PHE A 88 -3.27 7.03 -15.20
N LEU A 89 -3.51 7.60 -14.02
CA LEU A 89 -3.48 9.05 -13.81
C LEU A 89 -2.09 9.64 -14.07
N PHE A 90 -1.02 8.93 -13.68
CA PHE A 90 0.37 9.34 -13.89
C PHE A 90 0.77 9.44 -15.37
N LEU A 91 0.06 8.76 -16.28
CA LEU A 91 0.27 8.92 -17.72
C LEU A 91 -0.06 10.33 -18.20
N PHE A 92 -1.03 11.00 -17.56
CA PHE A 92 -1.60 12.27 -18.03
C PHE A 92 -1.31 13.47 -17.12
N LEU A 93 -1.12 13.23 -15.83
CA LEU A 93 -0.91 14.27 -14.82
C LEU A 93 0.56 14.36 -14.41
N SER A 94 0.96 15.51 -13.88
CA SER A 94 2.28 15.65 -13.24
C SER A 94 2.38 14.70 -12.04
N PRO A 95 3.59 14.29 -11.62
CA PRO A 95 3.77 13.39 -10.48
C PRO A 95 3.09 13.90 -9.20
N LEU A 96 3.32 15.18 -8.87
CA LEU A 96 2.75 15.78 -7.66
C LEU A 96 1.22 15.89 -7.73
N THR A 97 0.67 16.28 -8.88
CA THR A 97 -0.77 16.33 -9.09
C THR A 97 -1.39 14.93 -8.95
N THR A 98 -0.72 13.90 -9.48
CA THR A 98 -1.18 12.52 -9.39
C THR A 98 -1.32 12.07 -7.94
N PHE A 99 -0.29 12.27 -7.10
CA PHE A 99 -0.36 11.88 -5.69
C PHE A 99 -1.46 12.62 -4.94
N LYS A 100 -1.66 13.92 -5.21
CA LYS A 100 -2.74 14.71 -4.59
C LYS A 100 -4.13 14.19 -4.99
N VAL A 101 -4.35 13.91 -6.28
CA VAL A 101 -5.63 13.40 -6.78
C VAL A 101 -5.92 12.00 -6.25
N VAL A 102 -4.91 11.13 -6.18
CA VAL A 102 -5.07 9.77 -5.64
C VAL A 102 -5.34 9.81 -4.14
N PHE A 103 -4.60 10.60 -3.37
CA PHE A 103 -4.86 10.79 -1.94
C PHE A 103 -6.29 11.29 -1.68
N PHE A 104 -6.71 12.31 -2.44
CA PHE A 104 -8.07 12.84 -2.38
C PHE A 104 -9.11 11.75 -2.69
N GLY A 105 -8.92 11.00 -3.78
CA GLY A 105 -9.85 9.96 -4.21
C GLY A 105 -9.95 8.80 -3.20
N TYR A 106 -8.81 8.32 -2.69
CA TYR A 106 -8.77 7.25 -1.70
C TYR A 106 -9.42 7.70 -0.39
N SER A 107 -9.04 8.85 0.16
CA SER A 107 -9.63 9.37 1.40
C SER A 107 -11.13 9.66 1.27
N LEU A 108 -11.60 10.15 0.11
CA LEU A 108 -13.02 10.36 -0.15
C LEU A 108 -13.79 9.03 -0.15
N LEU A 109 -13.29 8.03 -0.89
CA LEU A 109 -13.90 6.70 -0.94
C LEU A 109 -13.86 6.00 0.42
N GLY A 110 -12.81 6.23 1.22
CA GLY A 110 -12.72 5.74 2.58
C GLY A 110 -13.73 6.38 3.52
N PHE A 111 -13.83 7.70 3.51
CA PHE A 111 -14.81 8.44 4.33
C PHE A 111 -16.24 8.04 3.97
N LEU A 112 -16.59 8.10 2.68
CA LEU A 112 -17.92 7.72 2.20
C LEU A 112 -18.20 6.23 2.39
N GLY A 113 -17.24 5.36 2.07
CA GLY A 113 -17.36 3.92 2.26
C GLY A 113 -17.64 3.56 3.70
N PHE A 114 -16.86 4.11 4.65
CA PHE A 114 -17.06 3.87 6.06
C PHE A 114 -18.42 4.41 6.56
N PHE A 115 -18.78 5.62 6.14
CA PHE A 115 -20.09 6.21 6.45
C PHE A 115 -21.23 5.33 5.95
N LEU A 116 -21.14 4.82 4.71
CA LEU A 116 -22.16 3.96 4.09
C LEU A 116 -22.24 2.59 4.75
N VAL A 117 -21.11 1.98 5.12
CA VAL A 117 -21.09 0.74 5.92
C VAL A 117 -21.82 0.97 7.24
N SER A 118 -21.46 2.02 7.98
CA SER A 118 -22.06 2.35 9.26
C SER A 118 -23.57 2.62 9.15
N LYS A 119 -23.97 3.45 8.18
CA LYS A 119 -25.36 3.92 8.03
C LYS A 119 -26.29 2.86 7.44
N ASN A 120 -25.85 2.13 6.43
CA ASN A 120 -26.72 1.28 5.62
C ASN A 120 -26.61 -0.19 6.05
N ILE A 121 -25.38 -0.69 6.29
CA ILE A 121 -25.15 -2.09 6.62
C ILE A 121 -25.34 -2.36 8.12
N PHE A 122 -24.75 -1.52 8.96
CA PHE A 122 -24.91 -1.60 10.43
C PHE A 122 -26.14 -0.84 10.95
N LYS A 123 -26.83 -0.10 10.08
CA LYS A 123 -28.08 0.64 10.38
C LYS A 123 -27.93 1.68 11.50
N LEU A 124 -26.73 2.20 11.73
CA LEU A 124 -26.47 3.22 12.75
C LEU A 124 -27.11 4.56 12.40
N THR A 125 -27.27 5.45 13.38
CA THR A 125 -27.72 6.83 13.15
C THR A 125 -26.73 7.63 12.30
N TYR A 126 -27.18 8.75 11.71
CA TYR A 126 -26.31 9.66 10.95
C TYR A 126 -25.16 10.20 11.82
N ASN A 127 -25.46 10.53 13.07
CA ASN A 127 -24.49 11.00 14.06
C ASN A 127 -23.39 9.97 14.32
N ALA A 128 -23.76 8.74 14.68
CA ALA A 128 -22.82 7.64 14.90
C ALA A 128 -21.97 7.35 13.65
N SER A 129 -22.61 7.32 12.48
CA SER A 129 -21.92 7.05 11.21
C SER A 129 -20.92 8.15 10.86
N LEU A 130 -21.24 9.41 11.14
CA LEU A 130 -20.35 10.54 10.91
C LEU A 130 -19.16 10.53 11.86
N ILE A 131 -19.37 10.19 13.14
CA ILE A 131 -18.28 10.05 14.12
C ILE A 131 -17.33 8.93 13.70
N GLY A 132 -17.85 7.73 13.41
CA GLY A 132 -17.01 6.59 13.01
C GLY A 132 -16.21 6.87 11.74
N SER A 133 -16.84 7.47 10.73
CA SER A 133 -16.15 7.85 9.49
C SER A 133 -15.12 8.96 9.69
N THR A 134 -15.34 9.89 10.63
CA THR A 134 -14.36 10.92 10.99
C THR A 134 -13.15 10.32 11.70
N ILE A 135 -13.35 9.44 12.68
CA ILE A 135 -12.26 8.71 13.37
C ILE A 135 -11.43 7.92 12.36
N PHE A 136 -12.11 7.20 11.45
CA PHE A 136 -11.45 6.44 10.40
C PHE A 136 -10.68 7.34 9.42
N LEU A 137 -11.28 8.46 8.97
CA LEU A 137 -10.65 9.36 8.01
C LEU A 137 -9.39 10.03 8.57
N PHE A 138 -9.40 10.44 9.83
CA PHE A 138 -8.29 11.16 10.47
C PHE A 138 -7.25 10.24 11.11
N ASN A 139 -7.24 8.94 10.78
CA ASN A 139 -6.21 8.04 11.27
C ASN A 139 -4.83 8.45 10.72
N HIS A 140 -3.81 8.37 11.56
CA HIS A 140 -2.45 8.74 11.16
C HIS A 140 -1.79 7.64 10.32
N CYS A 141 -2.06 6.37 10.59
CA CYS A 141 -1.37 5.25 9.94
C CYS A 141 -1.47 5.33 8.42
N PHE A 142 -2.68 5.32 7.86
CA PHE A 142 -2.87 5.32 6.41
C PHE A 142 -2.43 6.63 5.77
N THR A 143 -2.62 7.73 6.51
CA THR A 143 -2.35 9.08 6.02
C THR A 143 -0.86 9.35 5.95
N PHE A 144 -0.12 9.17 7.05
CA PHE A 144 1.31 9.45 7.11
C PHE A 144 2.12 8.48 6.28
N HIS A 145 1.80 7.17 6.23
CA HIS A 145 2.51 6.26 5.33
C HIS A 145 2.34 6.66 3.86
N TYR A 146 1.13 7.05 3.44
CA TYR A 146 0.90 7.53 2.08
C TYR A 146 1.71 8.81 1.81
N LEU A 147 1.65 9.77 2.73
CA LEU A 147 2.37 11.04 2.64
C LEU A 147 3.89 10.89 2.76
N SER A 148 4.39 9.78 3.31
CA SER A 148 5.81 9.39 3.30
C SER A 148 6.22 8.63 2.04
N GLY A 149 5.32 8.43 1.07
CA GLY A 149 5.63 7.78 -0.20
C GLY A 149 5.33 6.28 -0.24
N HIS A 150 4.86 5.68 0.85
CA HIS A 150 4.32 4.32 0.84
C HIS A 150 2.88 4.30 0.31
N ILE A 151 2.73 4.65 -0.97
CA ILE A 151 1.42 4.88 -1.61
C ILE A 151 0.43 3.71 -1.53
N ALA A 152 0.92 2.47 -1.37
CA ALA A 152 0.08 1.28 -1.17
C ALA A 152 -0.74 1.33 0.14
N TRP A 153 -0.29 2.03 1.18
CA TRP A 153 -1.05 2.19 2.43
C TRP A 153 -2.33 2.99 2.25
N GLY A 154 -2.40 3.86 1.24
CA GLY A 154 -3.64 4.56 0.90
C GLY A 154 -4.77 3.61 0.48
N LEU A 155 -4.46 2.38 0.07
CA LEU A 155 -5.45 1.40 -0.36
C LEU A 155 -6.34 0.87 0.77
N TYR A 156 -5.91 1.00 2.04
CA TYR A 156 -6.75 0.66 3.19
C TYR A 156 -8.05 1.48 3.21
N TYR A 157 -8.02 2.71 2.69
CA TYR A 157 -9.22 3.54 2.53
C TYR A 157 -10.25 2.92 1.58
N LEU A 158 -9.86 2.07 0.63
CA LEU A 158 -10.81 1.44 -0.29
C LEU A 158 -11.57 0.27 0.35
N VAL A 159 -11.07 -0.29 1.45
CA VAL A 159 -11.62 -1.51 2.07
C VAL A 159 -13.05 -1.34 2.59
N PRO A 160 -13.42 -0.26 3.30
CA PRO A 160 -14.81 -0.05 3.69
C PRO A 160 -15.77 0.07 2.50
N PHE A 161 -15.34 0.71 1.40
CA PHE A 161 -16.15 0.83 0.19
C PHE A 161 -16.32 -0.53 -0.52
N PHE A 162 -15.25 -1.32 -0.62
CA PHE A 162 -15.31 -2.72 -1.05
C PHE A 162 -16.33 -3.51 -0.23
N PHE A 163 -16.21 -3.44 1.11
CA PHE A 163 -17.11 -4.16 2.01
C PHE A 163 -18.56 -3.70 1.86
N TYR A 164 -18.81 -2.39 1.70
CA TYR A 164 -20.14 -1.84 1.46
C TYR A 164 -20.80 -2.44 0.21
N VAL A 165 -20.10 -2.40 -0.93
CA VAL A 165 -20.61 -2.92 -2.20
C VAL A 165 -20.89 -4.42 -2.11
N SER A 166 -19.98 -5.17 -1.48
CA SER A 166 -20.17 -6.61 -1.26
C SER A 166 -21.34 -6.90 -0.30
N ALA A 167 -21.46 -6.19 0.81
CA ALA A 167 -22.55 -6.40 1.77
C ALA A 167 -23.92 -6.03 1.18
N LEU A 168 -24.00 -4.98 0.35
CA LEU A 168 -25.21 -4.62 -0.38
C LEU A 168 -25.72 -5.74 -1.29
N SER A 169 -24.83 -6.56 -1.85
CA SER A 169 -25.22 -7.67 -2.72
C SER A 169 -26.11 -8.71 -1.98
N VAL A 170 -25.95 -8.82 -0.66
CA VAL A 170 -26.73 -9.73 0.19
C VAL A 170 -28.17 -9.24 0.37
N GLU A 171 -28.39 -7.92 0.40
CA GLU A 171 -29.72 -7.32 0.59
C GLU A 171 -30.52 -7.22 -0.72
N ARG A 172 -29.89 -7.44 -1.87
CA ARG A 172 -30.57 -7.41 -3.17
C ARG A 172 -31.47 -8.62 -3.37
N LEU A 173 -32.74 -8.35 -3.71
CA LEU A 173 -33.72 -9.38 -4.05
C LEU A 173 -33.48 -9.94 -5.46
N ASP A 174 -33.03 -9.10 -6.38
CA ASP A 174 -32.79 -9.50 -7.76
C ASP A 174 -31.42 -10.18 -7.91
N LYS A 175 -31.44 -11.45 -8.37
CA LYS A 175 -30.22 -12.26 -8.48
C LYS A 175 -29.19 -11.64 -9.42
N LEU A 176 -29.63 -11.03 -10.53
CA LEU A 176 -28.73 -10.39 -11.48
C LEU A 176 -28.02 -9.17 -10.88
N GLY A 177 -28.74 -8.26 -10.22
CA GLY A 177 -28.11 -7.10 -9.58
C GLY A 177 -27.27 -7.48 -8.38
N SER A 178 -27.62 -8.57 -7.68
CA SER A 178 -26.76 -9.14 -6.65
C SER A 178 -25.41 -9.62 -7.22
N ILE A 179 -25.43 -10.41 -8.31
CA ILE A 179 -24.20 -10.83 -9.00
C ILE A 179 -23.44 -9.62 -9.55
N PHE A 180 -24.12 -8.61 -10.10
CA PHE A 180 -23.48 -7.37 -10.55
C PHE A 180 -22.73 -6.65 -9.43
N LEU A 181 -23.30 -6.57 -8.23
CA LEU A 181 -22.61 -6.00 -7.08
C LEU A 181 -21.40 -6.85 -6.64
N ILE A 182 -21.50 -8.18 -6.69
CA ILE A 182 -20.34 -9.07 -6.48
C ILE A 182 -19.26 -8.80 -7.53
N THR A 183 -19.61 -8.63 -8.79
CA THR A 183 -18.68 -8.28 -9.87
C THR A 183 -18.00 -6.93 -9.59
N CYS A 184 -18.76 -5.92 -9.18
CA CYS A 184 -18.24 -4.61 -8.79
C CYS A 184 -17.27 -4.69 -7.60
N SER A 185 -17.63 -5.38 -6.52
CA SER A 185 -16.74 -5.56 -5.37
C SER A 185 -15.47 -6.35 -5.75
N SER A 186 -15.59 -7.37 -6.60
CA SER A 186 -14.45 -8.14 -7.09
C SER A 186 -13.47 -7.28 -7.89
N LEU A 187 -13.98 -6.38 -8.75
CA LEU A 187 -13.15 -5.42 -9.49
C LEU A 187 -12.47 -4.41 -8.56
N ILE A 188 -13.16 -3.91 -7.54
CA ILE A 188 -12.54 -3.04 -6.51
C ILE A 188 -11.41 -3.78 -5.79
N PHE A 189 -11.62 -5.04 -5.41
CA PHE A 189 -10.59 -5.84 -4.76
C PHE A 189 -9.39 -6.09 -5.68
N ALA A 190 -9.63 -6.37 -6.96
CA ALA A 190 -8.57 -6.52 -7.96
C ALA A 190 -7.78 -5.21 -8.16
N ILE A 191 -8.45 -4.06 -8.17
CA ILE A 191 -7.79 -2.75 -8.21
C ILE A 191 -6.86 -2.58 -7.01
N ILE A 192 -7.26 -2.97 -5.80
CA ILE A 192 -6.41 -2.91 -4.62
C ILE A 192 -5.14 -3.75 -4.82
N MET A 193 -5.26 -5.00 -5.29
CA MET A 193 -4.11 -5.87 -5.56
C MET A 193 -3.16 -5.29 -6.62
N HIS A 194 -3.71 -4.83 -7.75
CA HIS A 194 -2.90 -4.29 -8.84
C HIS A 194 -2.27 -2.92 -8.51
N SER A 195 -2.78 -2.19 -7.51
CA SER A 195 -2.23 -0.92 -7.03
C SER A 195 -1.08 -1.05 -6.01
N GLY A 196 -0.51 -2.25 -5.85
CA GLY A 196 0.55 -2.52 -4.87
C GLY A 196 0.03 -3.14 -3.56
N GLY A 197 -1.26 -3.47 -3.50
CA GLY A 197 -1.90 -4.07 -2.33
C GLY A 197 -1.51 -5.52 -2.04
N THR A 198 -0.71 -6.17 -2.90
CA THR A 198 -0.23 -7.54 -2.67
C THR A 198 0.58 -7.64 -1.38
N ARG A 199 1.35 -6.59 -1.03
CA ARG A 199 2.12 -6.57 0.23
C ARG A 199 1.25 -6.50 1.48
N ILE A 200 0.09 -5.83 1.41
CA ILE A 200 -0.81 -5.58 2.55
C ILE A 200 -2.08 -6.45 2.50
N LEU A 201 -2.05 -7.52 1.73
CA LEU A 201 -3.21 -8.38 1.47
C LEU A 201 -3.73 -9.00 2.78
N ILE A 202 -2.85 -9.44 3.67
CA ILE A 202 -3.22 -10.15 4.89
C ILE A 202 -4.01 -9.20 5.82
N GLU A 203 -3.55 -7.98 5.99
CA GLU A 203 -4.19 -6.94 6.80
C GLU A 203 -5.55 -6.54 6.23
N ILE A 204 -5.66 -6.41 4.89
CA ILE A 204 -6.94 -6.18 4.22
C ILE A 204 -7.93 -7.31 4.49
N LEU A 205 -7.48 -8.58 4.41
CA LEU A 205 -8.34 -9.73 4.69
C LEU A 205 -8.80 -9.76 6.15
N PHE A 206 -7.95 -9.39 7.11
CA PHE A 206 -8.35 -9.23 8.51
C PHE A 206 -9.39 -8.12 8.72
N ILE A 207 -9.24 -6.99 8.04
CA ILE A 207 -10.24 -5.90 8.09
C ILE A 207 -11.60 -6.39 7.57
N VAL A 208 -11.61 -7.04 6.40
CA VAL A 208 -12.83 -7.61 5.81
C VAL A 208 -13.45 -8.66 6.73
N PHE A 209 -12.62 -9.51 7.34
CA PHE A 209 -13.05 -10.51 8.29
C PHE A 209 -13.68 -9.89 9.54
N PHE A 210 -13.07 -8.85 10.14
CA PHE A 210 -13.64 -8.14 11.29
C PHE A 210 -14.98 -7.48 10.97
N LEU A 211 -15.10 -6.81 9.83
CA LEU A 211 -16.37 -6.23 9.40
C LEU A 211 -17.44 -7.33 9.18
N THR A 212 -17.05 -8.49 8.66
CA THR A 212 -17.93 -9.65 8.48
C THR A 212 -18.41 -10.21 9.82
N LEU A 213 -17.50 -10.40 10.79
CA LEU A 213 -17.85 -10.85 12.15
C LEU A 213 -18.79 -9.88 12.84
N LEU A 214 -18.50 -8.57 12.79
CA LEU A 214 -19.37 -7.55 13.36
C LEU A 214 -20.75 -7.56 12.70
N HIS A 215 -20.82 -7.74 11.38
CA HIS A 215 -22.10 -7.89 10.68
C HIS A 215 -22.87 -9.13 11.15
N LEU A 216 -22.20 -10.27 11.37
CA LEU A 216 -22.82 -11.47 11.91
C LEU A 216 -23.34 -11.27 13.34
N ILE A 217 -22.57 -10.60 14.20
CA ILE A 217 -22.98 -10.25 15.57
C ILE A 217 -24.23 -9.35 15.55
N ASN A 218 -24.31 -8.40 14.62
CA ASN A 218 -25.43 -7.46 14.57
C ASN A 218 -26.68 -8.03 13.88
N ASN A 219 -26.50 -8.62 12.69
CA ASN A 219 -27.57 -8.95 11.76
C ASN A 219 -27.85 -10.47 11.64
N LYS A 220 -26.95 -11.34 12.13
CA LYS A 220 -27.06 -12.83 12.08
C LYS A 220 -27.26 -13.44 10.70
N ASN A 221 -26.95 -12.71 9.63
CA ASN A 221 -27.16 -13.18 8.28
C ASN A 221 -25.89 -13.86 7.75
N LEU A 222 -25.85 -15.19 7.80
CA LEU A 222 -24.71 -16.01 7.36
C LEU A 222 -24.40 -15.89 5.86
N LYS A 223 -25.36 -15.44 5.02
CA LYS A 223 -25.11 -15.22 3.59
C LYS A 223 -23.97 -14.23 3.35
N ILE A 224 -23.73 -13.30 4.27
CA ILE A 224 -22.62 -12.34 4.17
C ILE A 224 -21.27 -13.02 3.95
N ILE A 225 -21.04 -14.18 4.59
CA ILE A 225 -19.79 -14.93 4.48
C ILE A 225 -19.62 -15.37 3.03
N LEU A 226 -20.64 -15.99 2.45
CA LEU A 226 -20.58 -16.50 1.08
C LEU A 226 -20.34 -15.37 0.07
N TYR A 227 -21.07 -14.25 0.17
CA TYR A 227 -21.03 -13.19 -0.83
C TYR A 227 -19.73 -12.39 -0.79
N ILE A 228 -19.21 -12.13 0.42
CA ILE A 228 -17.88 -11.53 0.60
C ILE A 228 -16.80 -12.48 0.12
N SER A 229 -16.86 -13.76 0.50
CA SER A 229 -15.87 -14.76 0.07
C SER A 229 -15.84 -14.91 -1.46
N ILE A 230 -16.99 -14.91 -2.14
CA ILE A 230 -17.04 -14.93 -3.61
C ILE A 230 -16.41 -13.65 -4.18
N SER A 231 -16.72 -12.47 -3.60
CA SER A 231 -16.15 -11.20 -4.06
C SER A 231 -14.61 -11.18 -3.95
N VAL A 232 -14.09 -11.63 -2.80
CA VAL A 232 -12.65 -11.75 -2.55
C VAL A 232 -12.04 -12.78 -3.49
N LEU A 233 -12.66 -13.97 -3.63
CA LEU A 233 -12.16 -15.04 -4.47
C LEU A 233 -12.04 -14.62 -5.94
N ILE A 234 -13.08 -14.00 -6.51
CA ILE A 234 -13.02 -13.50 -7.90
C ILE A 234 -11.95 -12.42 -8.03
N GLY A 235 -11.86 -11.49 -7.07
CA GLY A 235 -10.81 -10.46 -7.06
C GLY A 235 -9.39 -11.05 -7.01
N LEU A 236 -9.17 -12.10 -6.20
CA LEU A 236 -7.92 -12.85 -6.13
C LEU A 236 -7.63 -13.59 -7.43
N LEU A 237 -8.65 -14.21 -8.05
CA LEU A 237 -8.51 -14.89 -9.34
C LEU A 237 -8.14 -13.94 -10.47
N ILE A 238 -8.76 -12.76 -10.54
CA ILE A 238 -8.37 -11.68 -11.46
C ILE A 238 -6.91 -11.28 -11.22
N SER A 239 -6.49 -11.19 -9.96
CA SER A 239 -5.14 -10.74 -9.59
C SER A 239 -4.10 -11.87 -9.54
N SER A 240 -4.49 -13.11 -9.85
CA SER A 240 -3.70 -14.31 -9.55
C SER A 240 -2.34 -14.34 -10.24
N SER A 241 -2.27 -13.86 -11.49
CA SER A 241 -1.01 -13.70 -12.23
C SER A 241 0.00 -12.84 -11.46
N LYS A 242 -0.43 -11.70 -10.93
CA LYS A 242 0.41 -10.77 -10.16
C LYS A 242 0.78 -11.34 -8.81
N ILE A 243 -0.21 -11.91 -8.09
CA ILE A 243 0.00 -12.48 -6.76
C ILE A 243 1.02 -13.61 -6.83
N TYR A 244 0.89 -14.52 -7.80
CA TYR A 244 1.83 -15.61 -7.96
C TYR A 244 3.22 -15.14 -8.42
N ALA A 245 3.29 -14.16 -9.34
CA ALA A 245 4.57 -13.58 -9.73
C ALA A 245 5.31 -12.95 -8.54
N ALA A 246 4.57 -12.23 -7.68
CA ALA A 246 5.09 -11.65 -6.46
C ALA A 246 5.53 -12.69 -5.43
N TRP A 247 4.77 -13.77 -5.28
CA TRP A 247 5.16 -14.91 -4.45
C TRP A 247 6.45 -15.53 -4.95
N SER A 248 6.51 -15.91 -6.22
CA SER A 248 7.68 -16.56 -6.81
C SER A 248 8.95 -15.72 -6.66
N PHE A 249 8.83 -14.40 -6.64
CA PHE A 249 9.97 -13.51 -6.41
C PHE A 249 10.41 -13.46 -4.95
N VAL A 250 9.46 -13.44 -3.99
CA VAL A 250 9.76 -13.26 -2.56
C VAL A 250 10.12 -14.57 -1.84
N GLU A 251 9.61 -15.72 -2.31
CA GLU A 251 9.78 -17.02 -1.63
C GLU A 251 11.24 -17.43 -1.43
N GLY A 252 12.14 -17.06 -2.34
CA GLY A 252 13.58 -17.34 -2.25
C GLY A 252 14.40 -16.29 -1.50
N ILE A 253 13.79 -15.21 -1.02
CA ILE A 253 14.48 -14.06 -0.43
C ILE A 253 14.41 -14.17 1.10
N GLN A 254 15.51 -14.56 1.74
CA GLN A 254 15.68 -14.49 3.19
C GLN A 254 16.27 -13.13 3.57
N ARG A 255 15.64 -12.43 4.52
CA ARG A 255 16.13 -11.13 5.03
C ARG A 255 16.92 -11.34 6.31
N ASP A 256 18.04 -10.62 6.42
CA ASP A 256 18.90 -10.63 7.61
C ASP A 256 18.41 -9.69 8.73
N ALA A 257 17.37 -8.90 8.48
CA ALA A 257 16.78 -8.00 9.48
C ALA A 257 15.90 -8.76 10.47
N SER A 258 16.19 -8.60 11.76
CA SER A 258 15.38 -9.16 12.84
C SER A 258 14.05 -8.41 12.97
N THR A 259 12.97 -9.14 13.22
CA THR A 259 11.67 -8.54 13.48
C THR A 259 11.65 -7.91 14.88
N ALA A 260 11.21 -6.65 14.97
CA ALA A 260 10.99 -5.95 16.22
C ALA A 260 9.75 -6.51 16.94
N TYR A 261 9.97 -7.24 18.03
CA TYR A 261 8.95 -7.74 18.97
C TYR A 261 8.99 -6.97 20.27
N PHE A 262 7.84 -6.81 20.94
CA PHE A 262 7.82 -6.21 22.27
C PHE A 262 8.48 -7.13 23.31
N THR A 263 9.15 -6.52 24.28
CA THR A 263 9.83 -7.24 25.37
C THR A 263 8.85 -7.89 26.35
N SER A 264 7.74 -7.21 26.66
CA SER A 264 6.69 -7.74 27.54
C SER A 264 5.33 -7.10 27.29
N ILE A 265 4.27 -7.72 27.82
CA ILE A 265 2.90 -7.20 27.74
C ILE A 265 2.77 -5.80 28.36
N ARG A 266 3.58 -5.48 29.37
CA ARG A 266 3.58 -4.16 30.02
C ARG A 266 4.08 -3.08 29.05
N HIS A 267 5.19 -3.33 28.35
CA HIS A 267 5.72 -2.42 27.34
C HIS A 267 4.75 -2.26 26.18
N PHE A 268 4.18 -3.38 25.69
CA PHE A 268 3.12 -3.35 24.68
C PHE A 268 1.96 -2.46 25.08
N ILE A 269 1.37 -2.65 26.27
CA ILE A 269 0.23 -1.85 26.73
C ILE A 269 0.60 -0.36 26.80
N SER A 270 1.80 -0.05 27.31
CA SER A 270 2.27 1.33 27.44
C SER A 270 2.36 2.02 26.08
N VAL A 271 2.91 1.34 25.08
CA VAL A 271 3.06 1.86 23.71
C VAL A 271 1.73 1.84 22.94
N PHE A 272 0.87 0.85 23.17
CA PHE A 272 -0.40 0.66 22.48
C PHE A 272 -1.33 1.87 22.61
N PHE A 273 -1.43 2.44 23.81
CA PHE A 273 -2.26 3.63 24.02
C PHE A 273 -1.68 4.87 23.33
N ASP A 274 -0.36 5.02 23.34
CA ASP A 274 0.34 6.10 22.64
C ASP A 274 0.17 5.99 21.12
N PHE A 275 0.24 4.77 20.59
CA PHE A 275 0.02 4.48 19.17
C PHE A 275 -1.40 4.82 18.74
N PHE A 276 -2.42 4.33 19.46
CA PHE A 276 -3.80 4.38 18.98
C PHE A 276 -4.60 5.61 19.44
N PHE A 277 -4.30 6.23 20.57
CA PHE A 277 -5.22 7.22 21.16
C PHE A 277 -4.57 8.54 21.57
N PHE A 278 -3.26 8.56 21.83
CA PHE A 278 -2.54 9.75 22.26
C PHE A 278 -1.55 10.24 21.19
N SER A 279 -0.51 10.97 21.61
CA SER A 279 0.60 11.33 20.74
C SER A 279 1.58 10.16 20.65
N PRO A 280 2.00 9.75 19.44
CA PRO A 280 3.02 8.71 19.29
C PRO A 280 4.33 9.11 19.99
N ARG A 281 5.03 8.12 20.55
CA ARG A 281 6.41 8.27 21.03
C ARG A 281 7.35 8.51 19.85
N GLU A 282 8.47 9.17 20.13
CA GLU A 282 9.54 9.34 19.13
C GLU A 282 10.45 8.11 19.05
N PHE A 283 10.59 7.36 20.16
CA PHE A 283 11.45 6.19 20.26
C PHE A 283 10.75 5.08 21.05
N ILE A 284 10.99 3.83 20.66
CA ILE A 284 10.46 2.62 21.31
C ILE A 284 11.54 1.55 21.53
N GLU A 285 12.83 1.89 21.41
CA GLU A 285 13.96 0.95 21.49
C GLU A 285 13.94 0.15 22.80
N ASP A 286 13.66 0.80 23.92
CA ASP A 286 13.55 0.16 25.25
C ASP A 286 12.31 -0.74 25.38
N ASP A 287 11.33 -0.59 24.50
CA ASP A 287 10.06 -1.34 24.52
C ASP A 287 10.13 -2.62 23.66
N VAL A 288 11.14 -2.76 22.78
CA VAL A 288 11.31 -3.88 21.85
C VAL A 288 12.61 -4.67 22.09
N VAL A 289 12.63 -5.95 21.69
CA VAL A 289 13.74 -6.86 21.96
C VAL A 289 15.00 -6.50 21.16
N LYS A 290 14.82 -6.17 19.87
CA LYS A 290 15.89 -5.81 18.94
C LYS A 290 15.31 -4.92 17.84
N MET A 291 16.08 -3.95 17.40
CA MET A 291 15.71 -3.04 16.33
C MET A 291 16.94 -2.80 15.44
N ASP A 292 16.87 -3.26 14.20
CA ASP A 292 17.98 -3.15 13.23
C ASP A 292 17.87 -1.91 12.34
N VAL A 293 16.72 -1.23 12.35
CA VAL A 293 16.41 -0.08 11.49
C VAL A 293 15.76 1.02 12.34
N GLU A 294 16.21 2.26 12.17
CA GLU A 294 15.62 3.43 12.81
C GLU A 294 14.17 3.62 12.35
N ILE A 295 13.26 3.82 13.31
CA ILE A 295 11.83 3.95 13.04
C ILE A 295 11.44 5.43 12.98
N THR A 296 10.66 5.79 11.97
CA THR A 296 10.09 7.12 11.79
C THR A 296 8.64 7.21 12.32
N ILE A 297 8.14 8.43 12.49
CA ILE A 297 6.85 8.67 13.19
C ILE A 297 5.65 8.06 12.46
N GLU A 298 5.71 7.87 11.14
CA GLU A 298 4.65 7.24 10.35
C GLU A 298 4.38 5.81 10.80
N GLU A 299 5.41 5.05 11.18
CA GLU A 299 5.28 3.68 11.68
C GLU A 299 4.71 3.63 13.11
N LEU A 300 5.03 4.64 13.93
CA LEU A 300 4.64 4.71 15.35
C LEU A 300 3.26 5.35 15.56
N SER A 301 2.63 5.92 14.53
CA SER A 301 1.40 6.69 14.68
C SER A 301 0.20 6.05 13.99
N PHE A 302 -0.62 5.33 14.77
CA PHE A 302 -1.92 4.85 14.30
C PHE A 302 -3.01 5.91 14.48
N ASN A 303 -3.03 6.51 15.67
CA ASN A 303 -3.82 7.60 16.20
C ASN A 303 -5.24 7.74 15.63
N LEU A 304 -6.21 7.30 16.42
CA LEU A 304 -7.66 7.40 16.19
C LEU A 304 -8.30 8.51 17.03
N SER A 305 -7.48 9.42 17.58
CA SER A 305 -7.83 10.34 18.66
C SER A 305 -8.14 9.64 19.99
N ILE A 306 -8.24 10.41 21.07
CA ILE A 306 -8.71 9.99 22.39
C ILE A 306 -10.21 9.66 22.40
N LEU A 307 -10.95 10.09 21.38
CA LEU A 307 -12.40 9.98 21.32
C LEU A 307 -12.96 8.55 21.49
N PRO A 308 -12.39 7.49 20.87
CA PRO A 308 -12.81 6.11 21.12
C PRO A 308 -12.83 5.72 22.60
N LEU A 309 -11.85 6.17 23.39
CA LEU A 309 -11.78 5.89 24.82
C LEU A 309 -12.83 6.68 25.61
N ILE A 310 -13.06 7.94 25.27
CA ILE A 310 -14.13 8.76 25.88
C ILE A 310 -15.49 8.10 25.63
N ILE A 311 -15.77 7.68 24.40
CA ILE A 311 -17.01 6.98 24.04
C ILE A 311 -17.15 5.68 24.83
N LEU A 312 -16.07 4.89 24.93
CA LEU A 312 -16.04 3.65 25.71
C LEU A 312 -16.38 3.90 27.18
N ILE A 313 -15.75 4.90 27.82
CA ILE A 313 -16.00 5.24 29.22
C ILE A 313 -17.45 5.67 29.44
N ILE A 314 -18.01 6.52 28.56
CA ILE A 314 -19.42 6.95 28.66
C ILE A 314 -20.36 5.77 28.47
N TYR A 315 -20.08 4.91 27.49
CA TYR A 315 -20.88 3.71 27.20
C TYR A 315 -20.91 2.75 28.40
N LEU A 316 -19.77 2.53 29.06
CA LEU A 316 -19.64 1.63 30.20
C LEU A 316 -20.32 2.14 31.49
N ARG A 317 -20.69 3.43 31.59
CA ARG A 317 -21.46 3.94 32.74
C ARG A 317 -22.78 3.20 32.95
N ASN A 318 -23.40 2.82 31.84
CA ASN A 318 -24.59 1.97 31.84
C ASN A 318 -24.14 0.59 31.37
N PHE A 319 -23.57 -0.22 32.29
CA PHE A 319 -23.07 -1.57 31.96
C PHE A 319 -24.02 -2.29 31.00
N PRO A 320 -23.57 -2.59 29.77
CA PRO A 320 -24.46 -3.17 28.78
C PRO A 320 -24.84 -4.58 29.23
N LYS A 321 -26.13 -4.92 29.11
CA LYS A 321 -26.59 -6.28 29.37
C LYS A 321 -25.92 -7.23 28.38
N ILE A 322 -25.34 -8.31 28.90
CA ILE A 322 -24.81 -9.39 28.06
C ILE A 322 -25.98 -10.02 27.30
N THR A 323 -25.78 -10.28 26.01
CA THR A 323 -26.79 -10.92 25.16
C THR A 323 -26.87 -12.41 25.51
N ASN A 324 -28.09 -12.95 25.62
CA ASN A 324 -28.32 -14.40 25.80
C ASN A 324 -28.31 -15.17 24.47
N ASP A 325 -27.98 -14.49 23.38
CA ASP A 325 -28.00 -15.05 22.03
C ASP A 325 -26.72 -15.84 21.72
N ASN A 326 -26.85 -17.16 21.60
CA ASN A 326 -25.73 -18.07 21.36
C ASN A 326 -24.92 -17.74 20.10
N LEU A 327 -25.56 -17.31 19.01
CA LEU A 327 -24.84 -16.96 17.78
C LEU A 327 -24.02 -15.68 17.96
N LYS A 328 -24.60 -14.66 18.62
CA LYS A 328 -23.87 -13.43 18.92
C LYS A 328 -22.71 -13.68 19.87
N LEU A 329 -22.90 -14.52 20.88
CA LEU A 329 -21.84 -14.91 21.82
C LEU A 329 -20.72 -15.66 21.10
N LEU A 330 -21.05 -16.63 20.25
CA LEU A 330 -20.07 -17.38 19.45
C LEU A 330 -19.21 -16.45 18.59
N PHE A 331 -19.83 -15.57 17.78
CA PHE A 331 -19.06 -14.67 16.92
C PHE A 331 -18.30 -13.60 17.69
N SER A 332 -18.81 -13.16 18.85
CA SER A 332 -18.09 -12.25 19.74
C SER A 332 -16.87 -12.93 20.36
N PHE A 333 -16.98 -14.22 20.72
CA PHE A 333 -15.88 -15.02 21.21
C PHE A 333 -14.82 -15.25 20.13
N ILE A 334 -15.22 -15.56 18.89
CA ILE A 334 -14.31 -15.65 17.74
C ILE A 334 -13.59 -14.32 17.52
N LEU A 335 -14.31 -13.18 17.57
CA LEU A 335 -13.70 -11.86 17.45
C LEU A 335 -12.65 -11.62 18.54
N LEU A 336 -12.96 -11.97 19.80
CA LEU A 336 -12.05 -11.82 20.93
C LEU A 336 -10.79 -12.69 20.77
N ILE A 337 -10.94 -13.94 20.29
CA ILE A 337 -9.80 -14.82 19.99
C ILE A 337 -8.93 -14.19 18.90
N CYS A 338 -9.52 -13.69 17.82
CA CYS A 338 -8.75 -13.09 16.73
C CYS A 338 -8.01 -11.82 17.17
N ILE A 339 -8.62 -10.96 17.99
CA ILE A 339 -7.96 -9.81 18.61
C ILE A 339 -6.78 -10.27 19.47
N SER A 340 -7.00 -11.30 20.29
CA SER A 340 -5.96 -11.88 21.15
C SER A 340 -4.79 -12.44 20.34
N ILE A 341 -5.07 -13.16 19.25
CA ILE A 341 -4.05 -13.69 18.34
C ILE A 341 -3.21 -12.57 17.73
N LEU A 342 -3.86 -11.50 17.22
CA LEU A 342 -3.12 -10.37 16.65
C LEU A 342 -2.23 -9.70 17.70
N ILE A 343 -2.72 -9.49 18.92
CA ILE A 343 -1.91 -8.95 20.02
C ILE A 343 -0.74 -9.89 20.35
N LEU A 344 -1.00 -11.17 20.56
CA LEU A 344 0.02 -12.16 20.94
C LEU A 344 1.08 -12.37 19.86
N SER A 345 0.75 -12.13 18.59
CA SER A 345 1.69 -12.19 17.46
C SER A 345 2.76 -11.08 17.46
N ASN A 346 2.69 -10.13 18.41
CA ASN A 346 3.69 -9.08 18.63
C ASN A 346 4.77 -9.46 19.66
N PHE A 347 4.80 -10.72 20.09
CA PHE A 347 5.78 -11.23 21.05
C PHE A 347 6.44 -12.50 20.52
N SER A 348 7.77 -12.53 20.47
CA SER A 348 8.55 -13.69 19.99
C SER A 348 8.51 -14.89 20.94
N ASN A 349 8.31 -14.66 22.24
CA ASN A 349 8.31 -15.68 23.28
C ASN A 349 6.96 -16.42 23.43
N THR A 350 5.96 -16.10 22.62
CA THR A 350 4.67 -16.79 22.64
C THR A 350 4.61 -17.90 21.59
N PHE A 351 3.89 -18.98 21.88
CA PHE A 351 3.65 -20.05 20.90
C PHE A 351 3.00 -19.51 19.61
N ILE A 352 2.08 -18.54 19.73
CA ILE A 352 1.43 -17.93 18.58
C ILE A 352 2.44 -17.11 17.76
N GLY A 353 3.28 -16.31 18.41
CA GLY A 353 4.34 -15.55 17.74
C GLY A 353 5.29 -16.46 16.98
N SER A 354 5.76 -17.55 17.59
CA SER A 354 6.67 -18.48 16.92
C SER A 354 6.04 -19.18 15.71
N VAL A 355 4.76 -19.56 15.79
CA VAL A 355 4.03 -20.16 14.65
C VAL A 355 3.78 -19.14 13.55
N VAL A 356 3.33 -17.93 13.89
CA VAL A 356 3.03 -16.87 12.90
C VAL A 356 4.30 -16.48 12.12
N ASN A 357 5.47 -16.56 12.74
CA ASN A 357 6.75 -16.26 12.09
C ASN A 357 7.24 -17.34 11.11
N GLN A 358 6.58 -18.50 11.08
CA GLN A 358 6.85 -19.53 10.06
C GLN A 358 5.97 -19.35 8.82
N ILE A 359 4.96 -18.47 8.88
CA ILE A 359 4.08 -18.21 7.74
C ILE A 359 4.82 -17.34 6.72
N PRO A 360 4.96 -17.80 5.46
CA PRO A 360 5.55 -17.00 4.38
C PRO A 360 4.86 -15.63 4.25
N PHE A 361 5.60 -14.61 3.80
CA PHE A 361 5.21 -13.19 3.75
C PHE A 361 5.08 -12.50 5.11
N ILE A 362 4.51 -13.15 6.14
CA ILE A 362 4.42 -12.54 7.48
C ILE A 362 5.82 -12.45 8.10
N ASN A 363 6.64 -13.48 7.89
CA ASN A 363 8.03 -13.51 8.32
C ASN A 363 8.94 -12.48 7.63
N THR A 364 8.50 -11.91 6.51
CA THR A 364 9.26 -10.88 5.79
C THR A 364 9.05 -9.48 6.36
N ASP A 365 8.08 -9.30 7.25
CA ASP A 365 7.87 -8.03 7.94
C ASP A 365 8.80 -7.91 9.15
N TRP A 366 9.54 -6.80 9.19
CA TRP A 366 10.47 -6.51 10.27
C TRP A 366 9.79 -5.75 11.42
N LEU A 367 8.54 -5.29 11.24
CA LEU A 367 7.76 -4.63 12.30
C LEU A 367 6.55 -5.48 12.67
N SER A 368 6.55 -6.07 13.87
CA SER A 368 5.43 -6.91 14.31
C SER A 368 4.14 -6.11 14.50
N PHE A 369 4.21 -4.88 14.99
CA PHE A 369 3.04 -4.05 15.31
C PHE A 369 2.24 -3.56 14.10
N ARG A 370 2.78 -3.67 12.87
CA ARG A 370 1.99 -3.45 11.64
C ARG A 370 0.81 -4.42 11.55
N LYS A 371 0.89 -5.59 12.18
CA LYS A 371 -0.21 -6.56 12.31
C LYS A 371 -1.43 -5.99 13.06
N LEU A 372 -1.27 -4.89 13.80
CA LEU A 372 -2.37 -4.19 14.50
C LEU A 372 -3.17 -3.25 13.59
N THR A 373 -2.74 -3.03 12.34
CA THR A 373 -3.44 -2.15 11.37
C THR A 373 -4.94 -2.40 11.25
N PRO A 374 -5.44 -3.67 11.27
CA PRO A 374 -6.87 -3.92 11.26
C PRO A 374 -7.66 -3.31 12.43
N PHE A 375 -7.01 -2.98 13.55
CA PHE A 375 -7.66 -2.34 14.70
C PHE A 375 -8.14 -0.92 14.41
N ILE A 376 -7.58 -0.23 13.41
CA ILE A 376 -8.05 1.10 12.97
C ILE A 376 -9.52 1.05 12.59
N VAL A 377 -9.90 0.11 11.71
CA VAL A 377 -11.28 -0.07 11.27
C VAL A 377 -12.15 -0.58 12.42
N LEU A 378 -11.64 -1.55 13.19
CA LEU A 378 -12.36 -2.16 14.30
C LEU A 378 -12.75 -1.13 15.38
N PHE A 379 -11.80 -0.32 15.84
CA PHE A 379 -12.08 0.71 16.84
C PHE A 379 -12.98 1.81 16.28
N SER A 380 -12.77 2.24 15.04
CA SER A 380 -13.64 3.24 14.41
C SER A 380 -15.11 2.79 14.39
N ILE A 381 -15.39 1.52 14.03
CA ILE A 381 -16.77 1.02 13.91
C ILE A 381 -17.36 0.70 15.28
N LEU A 382 -16.57 0.15 16.21
CA LEU A 382 -17.01 -0.09 17.59
C LEU A 382 -17.35 1.24 18.28
N SER A 383 -16.55 2.29 18.09
CA SER A 383 -16.86 3.63 18.59
C SER A 383 -18.19 4.15 18.04
N ALA A 384 -18.45 3.99 16.74
CA ALA A 384 -19.73 4.36 16.15
C ALA A 384 -20.90 3.54 16.76
N MET A 385 -20.74 2.23 16.89
CA MET A 385 -21.76 1.34 17.47
C MET A 385 -22.04 1.68 18.94
N MET A 386 -21.01 1.96 19.74
CA MET A 386 -21.15 2.38 21.14
C MET A 386 -21.85 3.73 21.24
N PHE A 387 -21.43 4.71 20.43
CA PHE A 387 -22.06 6.03 20.39
C PHE A 387 -23.56 5.95 20.07
N ASP A 388 -23.94 5.08 19.13
CA ASP A 388 -25.34 4.88 18.74
C ASP A 388 -26.24 4.35 19.88
N LYS A 389 -25.64 3.72 20.90
CA LYS A 389 -26.35 3.23 22.09
C LYS A 389 -26.44 4.25 23.23
N ILE A 390 -25.69 5.35 23.17
CA ILE A 390 -25.71 6.38 24.20
C ILE A 390 -26.83 7.38 23.88
N SER A 391 -27.72 7.62 24.86
CA SER A 391 -28.75 8.65 24.74
C SER A 391 -28.21 10.02 25.11
N PHE A 392 -28.29 10.96 24.16
CA PHE A 392 -27.92 12.36 24.38
C PHE A 392 -29.15 13.26 24.21
N ARG A 393 -29.27 14.29 25.05
CA ARG A 393 -30.35 15.29 24.95
C ARG A 393 -30.33 16.04 23.62
N ASN A 394 -29.14 16.38 23.11
CA ASN A 394 -28.96 16.98 21.79
C ASN A 394 -27.82 16.27 21.04
N SER A 395 -28.18 15.20 20.33
CA SER A 395 -27.22 14.33 19.65
C SER A 395 -26.39 15.06 18.59
N ASN A 396 -26.96 16.06 17.90
CA ASN A 396 -26.26 16.81 16.85
C ASN A 396 -25.16 17.70 17.45
N LEU A 397 -25.44 18.39 18.56
CA LEU A 397 -24.42 19.20 19.26
C LEU A 397 -23.28 18.33 19.77
N ILE A 398 -23.60 17.19 20.40
CA ILE A 398 -22.59 16.24 20.89
C ILE A 398 -21.75 15.69 19.73
N THR A 399 -22.37 15.42 18.59
CA THR A 399 -21.67 14.97 17.39
C THR A 399 -20.65 16.01 16.91
N ILE A 400 -21.03 17.28 16.86
CA ILE A 400 -20.12 18.38 16.52
C ILE A 400 -18.97 18.45 17.53
N LEU A 401 -19.25 18.40 18.83
CA LEU A 401 -18.22 18.43 19.87
C LEU A 401 -17.23 17.26 19.75
N PHE A 402 -17.74 16.05 19.52
CA PHE A 402 -16.90 14.85 19.39
C PHE A 402 -16.03 14.91 18.14
N ILE A 403 -16.58 15.33 17.01
CA ILE A 403 -15.82 15.55 15.76
C ILE A 403 -14.75 16.63 15.97
N SER A 404 -15.06 17.70 16.69
CA SER A 404 -14.09 18.74 17.05
C SER A 404 -12.93 18.18 17.87
N ILE A 405 -13.13 17.20 18.77
CA ILE A 405 -12.03 16.55 19.52
C ILE A 405 -11.05 15.89 18.55
N VAL A 406 -11.54 15.12 17.57
CA VAL A 406 -10.69 14.44 16.58
C VAL A 406 -9.89 15.45 15.77
N ILE A 407 -10.55 16.51 15.29
CA ILE A 407 -9.94 17.57 14.48
C ILE A 407 -8.89 18.34 15.31
N ILE A 408 -9.24 18.78 16.51
CA ILE A 408 -8.34 19.55 17.39
C ILE A 408 -7.10 18.71 17.74
N GLN A 409 -7.26 17.43 18.09
CA GLN A 409 -6.12 16.57 18.40
C GLN A 409 -5.17 16.39 17.20
N ASN A 410 -5.71 16.29 15.99
CA ASN A 410 -4.91 16.27 14.76
C ASN A 410 -4.21 17.61 14.50
N PHE A 411 -4.86 18.74 14.76
CA PHE A 411 -4.21 20.05 14.67
C PHE A 411 -3.11 20.25 15.71
N SER A 412 -3.28 19.69 16.90
CA SER A 412 -2.29 19.74 17.99
C SER A 412 -1.09 18.83 17.75
N PHE A 413 -1.10 17.97 16.73
CA PHE A 413 0.05 17.15 16.39
C PHE A 413 1.22 18.03 15.94
N ASP A 414 2.40 17.82 16.55
CA ASP A 414 3.59 18.60 16.23
C ASP A 414 4.09 18.27 14.82
N ARG A 415 3.74 19.15 13.88
CA ARG A 415 4.09 19.01 12.46
C ARG A 415 5.59 19.06 12.23
N ASN A 416 6.37 19.67 13.13
CA ASN A 416 7.82 19.69 13.00
C ASN A 416 8.40 18.28 13.06
N LYS A 417 7.76 17.34 13.77
CA LYS A 417 8.17 15.93 13.80
C LYS A 417 8.08 15.29 12.42
N LEU A 418 6.96 15.50 11.72
CA LEU A 418 6.80 15.05 10.33
C LEU A 418 7.70 15.81 9.35
N TYR A 419 7.84 17.13 9.50
CA TYR A 419 8.72 17.92 8.63
C TYR A 419 10.18 17.51 8.76
N LYS A 420 10.63 17.06 9.94
CA LYS A 420 11.97 16.47 10.10
C LYS A 420 12.17 15.22 9.24
N ILE A 421 11.14 14.40 9.10
CA ILE A 421 11.14 13.20 8.26
C ILE A 421 11.07 13.61 6.77
N PHE A 422 10.27 14.62 6.43
CA PHE A 422 10.18 15.20 5.10
C PHE A 422 11.38 16.08 4.71
N LYS A 423 12.57 15.93 5.31
CA LYS A 423 13.77 16.75 5.00
C LYS A 423 14.53 16.32 3.74
N HIS A 424 14.23 15.15 3.17
CA HIS A 424 14.97 14.59 2.05
C HIS A 424 14.52 15.26 0.72
N THR A 425 15.40 16.07 0.16
CA THR A 425 15.00 17.13 -0.80
C THR A 425 15.68 17.01 -2.15
N HIS A 426 15.79 15.78 -2.68
CA HIS A 426 16.39 15.55 -4.00
C HIS A 426 15.53 14.63 -4.88
N LEU A 427 14.25 15.00 -5.05
CA LEU A 427 13.34 14.33 -5.99
C LEU A 427 13.01 15.18 -7.22
N ASP A 428 13.54 16.40 -7.33
CA ASP A 428 13.25 17.30 -8.44
C ASP A 428 13.45 16.66 -9.82
N PRO A 429 14.51 15.87 -10.10
CA PRO A 429 14.65 15.20 -11.37
C PRO A 429 13.50 14.22 -11.65
N LEU A 430 13.03 13.50 -10.63
CA LEU A 430 11.92 12.56 -10.73
C LEU A 430 10.55 13.25 -10.75
N ILE A 431 10.40 14.43 -10.12
CA ILE A 431 9.13 15.17 -10.09
C ILE A 431 8.94 16.00 -11.36
N ASN A 432 10.00 16.63 -11.85
CA ASN A 432 9.98 17.56 -12.97
C ASN A 432 10.34 16.90 -14.32
N ASN A 433 10.40 15.56 -14.37
CA ASN A 433 10.63 14.84 -15.62
C ASN A 433 9.50 15.12 -16.62
N ASN A 434 9.85 15.28 -17.89
CA ASN A 434 8.88 15.45 -18.97
C ASN A 434 9.01 14.30 -19.97
N ILE A 435 8.37 13.17 -19.68
CA ILE A 435 8.35 12.01 -20.57
C ILE A 435 7.09 12.08 -21.44
N SER A 436 7.29 12.12 -22.76
CA SER A 436 6.24 12.18 -23.77
C SER A 436 6.51 11.18 -24.90
N LYS A 437 5.58 11.09 -25.86
CA LYS A 437 5.82 10.29 -27.07
C LYS A 437 6.96 10.82 -27.92
N ASP A 438 7.27 12.11 -27.84
CA ASP A 438 8.26 12.76 -28.72
C ASP A 438 9.70 12.46 -28.29
N ASN A 439 9.92 12.17 -27.00
CA ASN A 439 11.25 11.90 -26.45
C ASN A 439 11.42 10.49 -25.90
N ILE A 440 10.41 9.63 -26.01
CA ILE A 440 10.44 8.29 -25.43
C ILE A 440 11.59 7.42 -25.95
N ASP A 441 11.98 7.62 -27.21
CA ASP A 441 13.07 6.87 -27.83
C ASP A 441 14.46 7.24 -27.29
N ASN A 442 14.58 8.41 -26.63
CA ASN A 442 15.82 8.81 -25.96
C ASN A 442 16.08 7.99 -24.69
N PHE A 443 15.05 7.39 -24.09
CA PHE A 443 15.18 6.59 -22.87
C PHE A 443 15.60 5.16 -23.19
N LYS A 444 16.87 4.85 -22.94
CA LYS A 444 17.45 3.50 -23.05
C LYS A 444 18.66 3.42 -22.13
N ILE A 445 18.97 2.26 -21.57
CA ILE A 445 20.16 2.12 -20.73
C ILE A 445 21.39 1.94 -21.64
N GLU A 446 22.31 2.89 -21.57
CA GLU A 446 23.56 2.92 -22.33
C GLU A 446 24.77 2.57 -21.46
N GLU A 447 24.70 2.84 -20.15
CA GLU A 447 25.81 2.66 -19.23
C GLU A 447 25.34 1.97 -17.93
N VAL A 448 26.18 1.09 -17.37
CA VAL A 448 26.10 0.71 -15.96
C VAL A 448 27.03 1.60 -15.15
N ILE A 449 26.59 2.01 -13.96
CA ILE A 449 27.39 2.87 -13.10
C ILE A 449 27.50 2.32 -11.68
N THR A 450 28.59 2.64 -11.00
CA THR A 450 28.69 2.48 -9.55
C THR A 450 29.27 3.73 -8.91
N LEU A 451 28.79 4.03 -7.71
CA LEU A 451 29.18 5.20 -6.92
C LEU A 451 29.87 4.68 -5.66
N LEU A 452 31.14 5.02 -5.51
CA LEU A 452 31.97 4.60 -4.37
C LEU A 452 32.59 5.85 -3.72
N ASP A 453 33.00 5.71 -2.45
CA ASP A 453 33.70 6.79 -1.78
C ASP A 453 35.09 7.02 -2.38
N GLU A 454 35.80 8.03 -1.87
CA GLU A 454 37.17 8.34 -2.29
C GLU A 454 38.15 7.16 -2.15
N ASN A 455 37.87 6.24 -1.23
CA ASN A 455 38.65 5.03 -0.97
C ASN A 455 38.11 3.80 -1.72
N SER A 456 37.17 3.99 -2.65
CA SER A 456 36.51 2.94 -3.43
C SER A 456 35.68 1.96 -2.60
N ASN A 457 35.15 2.39 -1.45
CA ASN A 457 34.23 1.60 -0.64
C ASN A 457 32.77 1.86 -1.01
N TYR A 458 31.94 0.84 -0.78
CA TYR A 458 30.49 0.94 -0.88
C TYR A 458 29.94 2.01 0.08
N MET A 459 29.13 2.92 -0.43
CA MET A 459 28.60 4.06 0.33
C MET A 459 27.16 3.90 0.79
N GLY A 460 26.54 2.75 0.52
CA GLY A 460 25.10 2.57 0.69
C GLY A 460 24.34 2.51 -0.64
N PRO A 461 23.03 2.24 -0.57
CA PRO A 461 22.18 2.12 -1.75
C PRO A 461 21.94 3.49 -2.41
N ASN A 462 22.13 3.57 -3.73
CA ASN A 462 21.93 4.81 -4.48
C ASN A 462 20.48 5.07 -4.85
N THR A 463 20.23 6.33 -5.25
CA THR A 463 18.93 6.74 -5.73
C THR A 463 18.62 6.17 -7.12
N HIS A 464 17.33 6.03 -7.44
CA HIS A 464 16.86 5.49 -8.73
C HIS A 464 16.78 6.56 -9.83
N GLU A 465 17.52 7.66 -9.78
CA GLU A 465 17.36 8.75 -10.77
C GLU A 465 18.27 8.60 -12.01
N SER A 466 19.28 7.73 -11.94
CA SER A 466 20.33 7.61 -12.96
C SER A 466 19.78 7.24 -14.34
N PHE A 467 18.63 6.56 -14.41
CA PHE A 467 18.02 6.17 -15.68
C PHE A 467 17.50 7.36 -16.50
N LEU A 468 17.27 8.51 -15.87
CA LEU A 468 16.97 9.75 -16.59
C LEU A 468 18.16 10.21 -17.45
N ARG A 469 19.36 9.69 -17.16
CA ARG A 469 20.61 9.90 -17.91
C ARG A 469 21.06 8.63 -18.64
N ASN A 470 20.12 7.72 -18.95
CA ASN A 470 20.42 6.47 -19.64
C ASN A 470 21.40 5.55 -18.90
N GLN A 471 21.45 5.66 -17.56
CA GLN A 471 22.34 4.88 -16.70
C GLN A 471 21.57 3.95 -15.78
N SER A 472 22.14 2.78 -15.48
CA SER A 472 21.66 1.90 -14.42
C SER A 472 22.68 1.78 -13.29
N SER A 473 22.28 2.11 -12.06
CA SER A 473 23.15 2.00 -10.88
C SER A 473 23.28 0.55 -10.43
N GLN A 474 24.50 0.13 -10.12
CA GLN A 474 24.84 -1.17 -9.55
C GLN A 474 24.16 -1.40 -8.19
N PHE A 475 24.33 -0.44 -7.27
CA PHE A 475 23.75 -0.48 -5.94
C PHE A 475 22.60 0.52 -5.89
N CYS A 476 21.35 0.06 -5.93
CA CYS A 476 20.17 0.93 -5.90
C CYS A 476 19.28 0.57 -4.71
N TYR A 477 18.55 1.53 -4.15
CA TYR A 477 17.70 1.29 -2.98
C TYR A 477 16.49 0.41 -3.29
N PHE A 478 16.57 -0.89 -3.02
CA PHE A 478 15.48 -1.83 -3.28
C PHE A 478 15.28 -2.78 -2.10
N PRO A 479 14.55 -2.36 -1.03
CA PRO A 479 14.52 -3.03 0.27
C PRO A 479 14.04 -4.49 0.26
N ILE A 480 13.38 -4.94 -0.81
CA ILE A 480 13.03 -6.35 -0.98
C ILE A 480 14.27 -7.24 -1.02
N LEU A 481 15.42 -6.74 -1.46
CA LEU A 481 16.71 -7.43 -1.49
C LEU A 481 17.56 -7.18 -0.22
N GLY A 482 16.95 -6.57 0.81
CA GLY A 482 17.58 -6.16 2.06
C GLY A 482 17.99 -4.68 2.08
N TYR A 483 18.18 -4.13 3.28
CA TYR A 483 18.43 -2.68 3.48
C TYR A 483 19.86 -2.30 3.07
N ASP A 484 20.81 -3.20 3.28
CA ASP A 484 22.20 -3.08 2.83
C ASP A 484 22.47 -3.83 1.53
N LEU A 485 21.42 -4.27 0.83
CA LEU A 485 21.50 -4.98 -0.45
C LEU A 485 22.27 -6.30 -0.35
N GLU A 486 22.10 -7.01 0.76
CA GLU A 486 22.78 -8.25 1.15
C GLU A 486 22.66 -9.32 0.06
N ILE A 487 21.47 -9.45 -0.54
CA ILE A 487 21.21 -10.41 -1.61
C ILE A 487 21.75 -9.93 -2.96
N LEU A 488 21.74 -8.63 -3.20
CA LEU A 488 22.15 -8.06 -4.48
C LEU A 488 23.67 -7.96 -4.62
N LYS A 489 24.39 -7.63 -3.53
CA LYS A 489 25.84 -7.40 -3.51
C LYS A 489 26.64 -8.54 -4.18
N PRO A 490 26.44 -9.83 -3.84
CA PRO A 490 27.16 -10.93 -4.50
C PRO A 490 26.90 -11.02 -6.00
N ILE A 491 25.68 -10.69 -6.44
CA ILE A 491 25.27 -10.74 -7.84
C ILE A 491 25.96 -9.62 -8.63
N VAL A 492 25.87 -8.38 -8.12
CA VAL A 492 26.36 -7.21 -8.84
C VAL A 492 27.88 -7.08 -8.84
N GLN A 493 28.60 -7.74 -7.93
CA GLN A 493 30.09 -7.76 -7.90
C GLN A 493 30.72 -8.26 -9.21
N LYS A 494 29.98 -9.02 -10.02
CA LYS A 494 30.44 -9.51 -11.32
C LYS A 494 30.46 -8.41 -12.39
N ILE A 495 29.70 -7.32 -12.21
CA ILE A 495 29.66 -6.17 -13.13
C ILE A 495 31.02 -5.47 -13.15
N LYS A 496 31.54 -5.22 -14.36
CA LYS A 496 32.84 -4.57 -14.60
C LYS A 496 32.66 -3.14 -15.10
N PHE A 497 33.65 -2.32 -14.76
CA PHE A 497 33.73 -0.92 -15.12
C PHE A 497 35.08 -0.65 -15.76
N ASN A 498 35.09 0.17 -16.81
CA ASN A 498 36.27 0.46 -17.63
C ASN A 498 36.63 1.95 -17.65
N LEU A 499 35.75 2.81 -17.16
CA LEU A 499 35.95 4.25 -17.07
C LEU A 499 35.81 4.69 -15.61
N ASN A 500 36.75 5.51 -15.14
CA ASN A 500 36.71 6.15 -13.83
C ASN A 500 36.63 7.67 -14.00
N GLN A 501 35.69 8.30 -13.32
CA GLN A 501 35.57 9.75 -13.20
C GLN A 501 35.46 10.12 -11.73
N ASN A 502 36.43 10.90 -11.24
CA ASN A 502 36.40 11.42 -9.88
C ASN A 502 35.59 12.72 -9.90
N ILE A 503 34.47 12.77 -9.17
CA ILE A 503 33.65 13.96 -9.03
C ILE A 503 33.74 14.43 -7.59
N LYS A 504 34.33 15.62 -7.41
CA LYS A 504 34.22 16.34 -6.14
C LYS A 504 32.83 16.95 -6.06
N LEU A 505 32.06 16.55 -5.05
CA LEU A 505 30.79 17.18 -4.76
C LEU A 505 31.01 18.47 -3.98
N ASP A 506 30.82 19.60 -4.66
CA ASP A 506 30.89 20.91 -4.02
C ASP A 506 29.80 21.04 -2.95
N ALA A 507 30.17 21.55 -1.77
CA ALA A 507 29.26 21.80 -0.66
C ALA A 507 28.14 22.81 -0.99
N ASN A 508 28.28 23.54 -2.09
CA ASN A 508 27.32 24.53 -2.60
C ASN A 508 26.37 23.98 -3.66
N ASP A 509 26.51 22.73 -4.09
CA ASP A 509 25.55 22.12 -5.00
C ASP A 509 24.27 21.79 -4.21
N ASN A 510 23.29 22.68 -4.31
CA ASN A 510 22.02 22.60 -3.61
C ASN A 510 21.23 21.30 -3.93
N GLN A 511 21.64 20.55 -4.97
CA GLN A 511 21.03 19.29 -5.40
C GLN A 511 21.55 18.02 -4.68
N ARG A 512 22.59 18.08 -3.85
CA ARG A 512 23.20 16.88 -3.20
C ARG A 512 23.52 17.07 -1.71
N LYS A 513 22.84 18.00 -1.05
CA LYS A 513 23.14 18.45 0.31
C LYS A 513 22.91 17.42 1.42
N SER A 514 22.29 16.25 1.21
CA SER A 514 21.96 15.34 2.33
C SER A 514 22.64 13.96 2.37
N LEU A 515 23.08 13.37 1.25
CA LEU A 515 23.67 12.02 1.27
C LEU A 515 25.20 12.00 1.22
N TYR A 516 25.81 13.03 0.61
CA TYR A 516 27.25 13.05 0.35
C TYR A 516 27.90 14.42 0.58
N SER A 517 27.23 15.32 1.31
CA SER A 517 27.75 16.65 1.54
C SER A 517 29.16 16.56 2.15
N LYS A 518 30.16 17.13 1.45
CA LYS A 518 31.60 17.11 1.75
C LYS A 518 32.41 15.84 1.39
N ARG A 519 31.89 14.87 0.63
CA ARG A 519 32.65 13.68 0.20
C ARG A 519 33.01 13.72 -1.30
N THR A 520 34.25 13.37 -1.63
CA THR A 520 34.62 13.04 -3.02
C THR A 520 34.00 11.69 -3.37
N ILE A 521 33.33 11.60 -4.53
CA ILE A 521 32.74 10.34 -5.02
C ILE A 521 33.46 9.92 -6.30
N ASN A 522 33.83 8.66 -6.36
CA ASN A 522 34.35 8.04 -7.57
C ASN A 522 33.16 7.42 -8.33
N ILE A 523 32.95 7.87 -9.58
CA ILE A 523 31.94 7.31 -10.47
C ILE A 523 32.64 6.41 -11.47
N TYR A 524 32.30 5.13 -11.44
CA TYR A 524 32.78 4.17 -12.41
C TYR A 524 31.66 3.86 -13.40
N LYS A 525 32.02 3.80 -14.69
CA LYS A 525 31.09 3.48 -15.77
C LYS A 525 31.55 2.23 -16.52
N GLY A 526 30.60 1.47 -17.01
CA GLY A 526 30.79 0.27 -17.81
C GLY A 526 29.81 0.20 -18.96
N ASP A 527 30.23 -0.43 -20.05
CA ASP A 527 29.36 -0.78 -21.17
C ASP A 527 28.55 -2.04 -20.79
N PRO A 528 27.20 -2.02 -20.83
CA PRO A 528 26.40 -3.21 -20.57
C PRO A 528 26.56 -4.32 -21.62
N LEU A 529 27.06 -4.01 -22.82
CA LEU A 529 27.22 -4.96 -23.93
C LEU A 529 28.64 -5.54 -24.06
N ILE A 530 29.58 -5.18 -23.17
CA ILE A 530 30.92 -5.77 -23.16
C ILE A 530 30.85 -7.25 -22.82
N GLU A 531 31.63 -8.05 -23.54
CA GLU A 531 31.69 -9.51 -23.39
C GLU A 531 32.89 -9.89 -22.53
N ILE A 532 32.64 -10.60 -21.43
CA ILE A 532 33.66 -11.03 -20.47
C ILE A 532 33.39 -12.50 -20.14
N ASN A 533 34.33 -13.39 -20.46
CA ASN A 533 34.23 -14.82 -20.14
C ASN A 533 32.93 -15.51 -20.62
N GLY A 534 32.38 -15.10 -21.78
CA GLY A 534 31.13 -15.64 -22.32
C GLY A 534 29.85 -15.00 -21.76
N GLU A 535 29.99 -13.91 -21.01
CA GLU A 535 28.89 -13.20 -20.35
C GLU A 535 28.87 -11.73 -20.78
N LEU A 536 27.71 -11.10 -20.70
CA LEU A 536 27.47 -9.69 -20.93
C LEU A 536 27.37 -8.97 -19.60
N ASN A 537 27.82 -7.72 -19.57
CA ASN A 537 27.97 -6.93 -18.34
C ASN A 537 26.64 -6.32 -17.83
N PHE A 538 25.60 -7.14 -17.73
CA PHE A 538 24.28 -6.75 -17.25
C PHE A 538 23.52 -7.94 -16.66
N ILE A 539 22.68 -7.70 -15.65
CA ILE A 539 21.93 -8.77 -15.01
C ILE A 539 20.77 -9.20 -15.90
N ASN A 540 20.63 -10.50 -16.09
CA ASN A 540 19.44 -11.17 -16.59
C ASN A 540 18.41 -11.31 -15.47
N PRO A 541 17.35 -10.49 -15.45
CA PRO A 541 16.40 -10.46 -14.35
C PRO A 541 15.46 -11.67 -14.33
N SER A 542 15.43 -12.51 -15.37
CA SER A 542 14.64 -13.75 -15.34
C SER A 542 15.17 -14.76 -14.31
N CYS A 543 16.44 -14.64 -13.94
CA CYS A 543 17.10 -15.49 -12.98
C CYS A 543 16.51 -15.35 -11.56
N TYR A 544 15.91 -14.19 -11.23
CA TYR A 544 15.22 -13.99 -9.94
C TYR A 544 13.89 -14.73 -9.83
N LEU A 545 13.28 -15.13 -10.95
CA LEU A 545 11.99 -15.81 -10.93
C LEU A 545 12.20 -17.32 -11.00
N ASN A 546 12.91 -17.79 -12.04
CA ASN A 546 13.09 -19.22 -12.31
C ASN A 546 14.55 -19.49 -12.74
N PRO A 547 15.51 -19.56 -11.80
CA PRO A 547 16.93 -19.62 -12.14
C PRO A 547 17.30 -20.87 -12.94
N LYS A 548 16.80 -22.05 -12.51
CA LYS A 548 17.10 -23.34 -13.16
C LYS A 548 16.58 -23.38 -14.60
N GLU A 549 15.32 -23.01 -14.81
CA GLU A 549 14.72 -23.04 -16.14
C GLU A 549 15.37 -22.05 -17.08
N ASN A 550 15.81 -20.87 -16.58
CA ASN A 550 16.46 -19.83 -17.38
C ASN A 550 17.98 -19.98 -17.48
N ASP A 551 18.53 -21.15 -17.12
CA ASP A 551 19.95 -21.50 -17.25
C ASP A 551 20.88 -20.54 -16.47
N CYS A 552 20.45 -20.13 -15.27
CA CYS A 552 21.06 -19.08 -14.45
C CYS A 552 21.75 -19.53 -13.14
N ASP A 553 21.80 -20.83 -12.83
CA ASP A 553 22.24 -21.42 -11.54
C ASP A 553 22.89 -20.44 -10.54
N ASP A 554 24.20 -20.18 -10.68
CA ASP A 554 24.95 -19.23 -9.84
C ASP A 554 25.37 -17.96 -10.60
N ASN A 555 24.90 -17.80 -11.84
CA ASN A 555 25.24 -16.66 -12.67
C ASN A 555 24.02 -15.95 -13.25
N PHE A 556 23.85 -14.73 -12.78
CA PHE A 556 22.74 -13.86 -13.10
C PHE A 556 23.04 -12.93 -14.27
N LEU A 557 24.22 -12.98 -14.89
CA LEU A 557 24.53 -12.16 -16.06
C LEU A 557 23.91 -12.72 -17.33
N PHE A 558 23.58 -11.86 -18.29
CA PHE A 558 23.19 -12.30 -19.62
C PHE A 558 24.35 -13.06 -20.29
N LYS A 559 24.06 -14.16 -20.98
CA LYS A 559 25.04 -14.89 -21.80
C LYS A 559 25.23 -14.20 -23.15
N THR A 560 26.38 -14.37 -23.79
CA THR A 560 26.70 -13.73 -25.09
C THR A 560 25.73 -14.13 -26.21
N ASP A 561 25.19 -15.35 -26.18
CA ASP A 561 24.15 -15.82 -27.12
C ASP A 561 22.80 -15.10 -26.93
N LYS A 562 22.62 -14.34 -25.84
CA LYS A 562 21.43 -13.54 -25.52
C LYS A 562 21.62 -12.04 -25.72
N LYS A 563 22.66 -11.62 -26.46
CA LYS A 563 22.97 -10.20 -26.73
C LYS A 563 21.79 -9.39 -27.29
N ASP A 564 20.99 -9.98 -28.17
CA ASP A 564 19.83 -9.30 -28.75
C ASP A 564 18.68 -9.12 -27.75
N ASP A 565 18.52 -10.05 -26.81
CA ASP A 565 17.55 -9.92 -25.73
C ASP A 565 17.98 -8.84 -24.74
N LEU A 566 19.28 -8.74 -24.43
CA LEU A 566 19.83 -7.63 -23.65
C LEU A 566 19.61 -6.28 -24.36
N LYS A 567 19.88 -6.17 -25.67
CA LYS A 567 19.61 -4.94 -26.43
C LYS A 567 18.14 -4.52 -26.38
N LYS A 568 17.20 -5.47 -26.45
CA LYS A 568 15.76 -5.19 -26.26
C LYS A 568 15.49 -4.69 -24.85
N PHE A 569 16.02 -5.40 -23.85
CA PHE A 569 15.81 -5.08 -22.44
C PHE A 569 16.32 -3.68 -22.07
N LEU A 570 17.54 -3.32 -22.49
CA LEU A 570 18.12 -1.98 -22.31
C LEU A 570 17.28 -0.88 -22.99
N ASN A 571 16.56 -1.21 -24.06
CA ASN A 571 15.63 -0.31 -24.75
C ASN A 571 14.20 -0.33 -24.20
N TYR A 572 13.97 -0.92 -23.02
CA TYR A 572 12.65 -1.08 -22.38
C TYR A 572 11.66 -1.87 -23.26
N LYS A 573 12.15 -2.84 -24.04
CA LYS A 573 11.32 -3.75 -24.84
C LYS A 573 11.26 -5.13 -24.19
N PRO A 574 10.14 -5.87 -24.36
CA PRO A 574 10.03 -7.23 -23.85
C PRO A 574 11.04 -8.17 -24.55
N PHE A 575 11.57 -9.11 -23.78
CA PHE A 575 12.34 -10.25 -24.27
C PHE A 575 11.70 -11.56 -23.78
N LYS A 576 12.01 -12.68 -24.45
CA LYS A 576 11.44 -13.99 -24.10
C LYS A 576 12.24 -14.63 -22.97
N PHE A 577 11.55 -15.16 -21.98
CA PHE A 577 12.14 -15.96 -20.91
C PHE A 577 11.21 -17.12 -20.56
N LYS A 578 11.74 -18.12 -19.85
CA LYS A 578 10.97 -19.30 -19.46
C LYS A 578 10.22 -19.01 -18.15
N HIS A 579 8.90 -19.23 -18.20
CA HIS A 579 8.02 -19.18 -17.05
C HIS A 579 7.83 -20.56 -16.43
N LEU A 580 7.66 -20.63 -15.10
CA LEU A 580 7.09 -21.82 -14.46
C LEU A 580 5.71 -22.13 -15.03
N LYS A 581 5.39 -23.42 -15.13
CA LYS A 581 4.07 -23.90 -15.62
C LYS A 581 2.92 -23.28 -14.83
N LEU A 582 3.09 -23.10 -13.52
CA LEU A 582 2.09 -22.49 -12.65
C LEU A 582 1.88 -21.00 -12.94
N GLN A 583 2.95 -20.25 -13.27
CA GLN A 583 2.83 -18.85 -13.70
C GLN A 583 2.04 -18.75 -15.00
N ILE A 584 2.29 -19.64 -15.96
CA ILE A 584 1.55 -19.68 -17.24
C ILE A 584 0.06 -19.92 -16.96
N PHE A 585 -0.27 -20.88 -16.10
CA PHE A 585 -1.64 -21.16 -15.69
C PHE A 585 -2.31 -19.92 -15.08
N PHE A 586 -1.67 -19.26 -14.10
CA PHE A 586 -2.22 -18.06 -13.46
C PHE A 586 -2.33 -16.85 -14.40
N ASN A 587 -1.43 -16.73 -15.39
CA ASN A 587 -1.55 -15.71 -16.44
C ASN A 587 -2.85 -15.89 -17.25
N PHE A 588 -3.15 -17.11 -17.70
CA PHE A 588 -4.38 -17.38 -18.44
C PHE A 588 -5.62 -17.24 -17.55
N LEU A 589 -5.57 -17.79 -16.33
CA LEU A 589 -6.67 -17.73 -15.38
C LEU A 589 -7.07 -16.28 -15.06
N SER A 590 -6.09 -15.44 -14.77
CA SER A 590 -6.29 -14.00 -14.51
C SER A 590 -7.02 -13.30 -15.66
N VAL A 591 -6.55 -13.48 -16.90
CA VAL A 591 -7.14 -12.83 -18.07
C VAL A 591 -8.55 -13.36 -18.37
N ILE A 592 -8.77 -14.67 -18.29
CA ILE A 592 -10.08 -15.28 -18.53
C ILE A 592 -11.10 -14.78 -17.51
N VAL A 593 -10.76 -14.80 -16.22
CA VAL A 593 -11.66 -14.34 -15.16
C VAL A 593 -11.94 -12.84 -15.28
N LEU A 594 -10.94 -12.03 -15.61
CA LEU A 594 -11.14 -10.60 -15.89
C LEU A 594 -12.10 -10.39 -17.06
N PHE A 595 -11.91 -11.09 -18.18
CA PHE A 595 -12.76 -10.99 -19.35
C PHE A 595 -14.22 -11.36 -19.04
N LEU A 596 -14.44 -12.47 -18.34
CA LEU A 596 -15.78 -12.89 -17.92
C LEU A 596 -16.43 -11.85 -16.98
N THR A 597 -15.67 -11.34 -16.01
CA THR A 597 -16.12 -10.34 -15.03
C THR A 597 -16.52 -9.04 -15.73
N VAL A 598 -15.69 -8.53 -16.63
CA VAL A 598 -15.96 -7.30 -17.38
C VAL A 598 -17.11 -7.48 -18.38
N THR A 599 -17.17 -8.62 -19.06
CA THR A 599 -18.28 -8.94 -19.98
C THR A 599 -19.60 -8.95 -19.23
N TYR A 600 -19.65 -9.59 -18.06
CA TYR A 600 -20.85 -9.60 -17.23
C TYR A 600 -21.22 -8.20 -16.72
N PHE A 601 -20.23 -7.42 -16.28
CA PHE A 601 -20.43 -6.04 -15.85
C PHE A 601 -21.13 -5.20 -16.92
N PHE A 602 -20.61 -5.21 -18.16
CA PHE A 602 -21.22 -4.47 -19.28
C PHE A 602 -22.56 -5.05 -19.73
N TYR A 603 -22.71 -6.38 -19.75
CA TYR A 603 -23.98 -7.03 -20.04
C TYR A 603 -25.08 -6.54 -19.10
N TYR A 604 -24.82 -6.50 -17.78
CA TYR A 604 -25.80 -6.05 -16.80
C TYR A 604 -26.15 -4.56 -16.97
N LEU A 605 -25.15 -3.69 -17.24
CA LEU A 605 -25.39 -2.28 -17.51
C LEU A 605 -26.33 -2.08 -18.72
N ILE A 606 -26.10 -2.81 -19.82
CA ILE A 606 -26.95 -2.73 -21.01
C ILE A 606 -28.35 -3.28 -20.71
N PHE A 607 -28.45 -4.37 -19.95
CA PHE A 607 -29.73 -4.95 -19.52
C PHE A 607 -30.56 -3.95 -18.70
N GLU A 608 -29.97 -3.29 -17.71
CA GLU A 608 -30.67 -2.28 -16.89
C GLU A 608 -31.08 -1.04 -17.70
N LEU A 609 -30.26 -0.59 -18.65
CA LEU A 609 -30.62 0.50 -19.56
C LEU A 609 -31.83 0.15 -20.43
N LYS A 610 -31.95 -1.10 -20.89
CA LYS A 610 -33.10 -1.59 -21.69
C LYS A 610 -34.36 -1.80 -20.86
N LYS A 611 -34.22 -2.10 -19.56
CA LYS A 611 -35.36 -2.34 -18.65
C LYS A 611 -36.03 -1.04 -18.19
N ASN A 612 -35.32 0.09 -18.21
CA ASN A 612 -35.82 1.41 -17.79
C ASN A 612 -35.94 2.44 -18.94
N PRO A 613 -36.66 2.19 -20.05
CA PRO A 613 -36.86 3.20 -21.08
C PRO A 613 -37.80 4.35 -20.63
N SER A 614 -38.58 4.18 -19.55
CA SER A 614 -39.68 5.07 -19.14
C SER A 614 -39.34 6.13 -18.08
N LYS A 615 -38.06 6.39 -17.79
CA LYS A 615 -37.62 7.53 -16.95
C LYS A 615 -36.91 8.66 -17.72
N LYS A 616 -37.02 8.64 -19.05
CA LYS A 616 -36.71 9.79 -19.91
C LYS A 616 -38.03 10.34 -20.43
N ASN A 617 -38.67 11.18 -19.62
CA ASN A 617 -39.52 12.31 -19.99
C ASN A 617 -39.75 13.14 -18.73
#